data_AF-R7HY99-F1
#
_entry.id   AF-R7HY99-F1
#
_cell.length_a   1.000
_cell.length_b   1.000
_cell.length_c   1.000
_cell.angle_alpha   90.00
_cell.angle_beta   90.00
_cell.angle_gamma   90.00
#
_symmetry.space_group_name_H-M   'P 1'
#
loop_
_entity.id
_entity.type
_entity.pdbx_description
1 polymer ?
#
loop_
_entity_poly.entity_id
_entity_poly.type
_entity_poly.pdbx_seq_one_letter_code
_entity_poly.pdbx_strand_id
1 'polypeptide(L)'
;MLDRIQVTHEVEQMCCVKRGVKGEPAPIPQEGDWTKVKEIKEISGLTHGCGCCAPQQGTCKLTLNVKDGIIQEALVETLGCSGMTHSAAMAGEILPGKTILEALNTDLVCDAINVAMRELFLQIVYGRTQTAFSDNGLPVGAGLEDLGKGLRSQVGTIFSTKQKGPRYLEVAEGYVLELGLDKNDEIIGYKFVNMGKFMEAVKKGVDPKEALEKFTGTYGRFADAVKKIDPRVE
;
A
#
# COMPACT_ATOMS: atom_id res chain seq x y z
N MET A 1 -1.54 24.03 -26.97
CA MET A 1 -2.54 23.49 -26.01
C MET A 1 -3.74 24.42 -25.83
N LEU A 2 -3.56 25.75 -25.86
CA LEU A 2 -4.67 26.71 -25.83
C LEU A 2 -5.62 26.58 -27.05
N ASP A 3 -5.12 26.13 -28.20
CA ASP A 3 -5.92 25.99 -29.44
C ASP A 3 -7.00 24.89 -29.38
N ARG A 4 -7.08 24.12 -28.28
CA ARG A 4 -8.13 23.12 -28.03
C ARG A 4 -9.25 23.60 -27.10
N ILE A 5 -9.13 24.81 -26.54
CA ILE A 5 -10.12 25.34 -25.61
C ILE A 5 -11.15 26.12 -26.42
N GLN A 6 -12.35 25.58 -26.58
CA GLN A 6 -13.48 26.30 -27.17
C GLN A 6 -13.99 27.34 -26.18
N VAL A 7 -14.13 28.58 -26.63
CA VAL A 7 -14.71 29.69 -25.86
C VAL A 7 -16.10 29.96 -26.46
N THR A 8 -17.11 30.15 -25.61
CA THR A 8 -18.46 30.42 -26.11
C THR A 8 -18.53 31.83 -26.71
N HIS A 9 -19.47 32.04 -27.62
CA HIS A 9 -19.66 33.34 -28.29
C HIS A 9 -19.87 34.48 -27.29
N GLU A 10 -20.58 34.22 -26.19
CA GLU A 10 -20.82 35.19 -25.12
C GLU A 10 -19.52 35.62 -24.43
N VAL A 11 -18.58 34.70 -24.19
CA VAL A 11 -17.30 35.01 -23.53
C VAL A 11 -16.34 35.71 -24.50
N GLU A 12 -16.38 35.38 -25.80
CA GLU A 12 -15.61 36.09 -26.83
C GLU A 12 -15.98 37.57 -26.93
N GLN A 13 -17.25 37.91 -26.67
CA GLN A 13 -17.72 39.30 -26.67
C GLN A 13 -17.36 40.09 -25.40
N MET A 14 -16.94 39.40 -24.32
CA MET A 14 -16.57 40.06 -23.07
C MET A 14 -15.18 40.70 -23.19
N CYS A 15 -15.00 41.86 -22.57
CA CYS A 15 -13.67 42.45 -22.45
C CYS A 15 -12.80 41.63 -21.47
N CYS A 16 -11.51 41.47 -21.79
CA CYS A 16 -10.59 40.76 -20.92
C CYS A 16 -10.35 41.54 -19.61
N VAL A 17 -10.73 40.96 -18.48
CA VAL A 17 -10.43 41.48 -17.14
C VAL A 17 -9.16 40.80 -16.63
N LYS A 18 -8.06 41.57 -16.51
CA LYS A 18 -6.78 41.05 -15.98
C LYS A 18 -6.79 41.04 -14.46
N ARG A 19 -6.41 39.90 -13.87
CA ARG A 19 -6.00 39.85 -12.46
C ARG A 19 -4.59 40.43 -12.31
N GLY A 20 -4.29 41.01 -11.15
CA GLY A 20 -2.95 41.45 -10.75
C GLY A 20 -1.98 40.28 -10.53
N VAL A 21 -1.38 40.17 -9.34
CA VAL A 21 -0.36 39.14 -9.03
C VAL A 21 -0.85 37.73 -9.36
N LYS A 22 -0.03 36.97 -10.10
CA LYS A 22 -0.22 35.53 -10.33
C LYS A 22 0.00 34.79 -9.02
N GLY A 23 -1.05 34.14 -8.51
CA GLY A 23 -0.93 33.27 -7.33
C GLY A 23 -0.13 32.03 -7.69
N GLU A 24 1.05 31.87 -7.11
CA GLU A 24 1.74 30.58 -7.05
C GLU A 24 1.08 29.71 -5.98
N PRO A 25 1.11 28.37 -6.08
CA PRO A 25 0.61 27.52 -5.01
C PRO A 25 1.37 27.79 -3.72
N ALA A 26 0.68 27.62 -2.59
CA ALA A 26 1.32 27.66 -1.28
C ALA A 26 2.36 26.52 -1.22
N PRO A 27 3.56 26.76 -0.68
CA PRO A 27 4.52 25.69 -0.51
C PRO A 27 4.00 24.69 0.53
N ILE A 28 4.24 23.40 0.29
CA ILE A 28 3.97 22.32 1.24
C ILE A 28 5.30 21.77 1.76
N PRO A 29 5.36 21.31 3.02
CA PRO A 29 6.56 20.66 3.55
C PRO A 29 6.64 19.22 3.02
N GLN A 30 7.82 18.84 2.54
CA GLN A 30 8.12 17.46 2.13
C GLN A 30 9.63 17.23 2.16
N GLU A 31 10.05 16.14 2.78
CA GLU A 31 11.45 15.66 2.74
C GLU A 31 12.52 16.70 3.13
N GLY A 32 12.19 17.59 4.08
CA GLY A 32 13.08 18.65 4.55
C GLY A 32 12.93 19.98 3.81
N ASP A 33 12.17 20.01 2.71
CA ASP A 33 11.99 21.17 1.84
C ASP A 33 10.57 21.74 1.89
N TRP A 34 10.44 23.00 1.45
CA TRP A 34 9.17 23.69 1.22
C TRP A 34 8.92 23.87 -0.27
N THR A 35 8.14 22.98 -0.87
CA THR A 35 8.00 22.90 -2.33
C THR A 35 6.67 23.47 -2.79
N LYS A 36 6.69 24.28 -3.85
CA LYS A 36 5.49 24.76 -4.54
C LYS A 36 5.07 23.79 -5.62
N VAL A 37 4.40 22.72 -5.22
CA VAL A 37 3.99 21.62 -6.10
C VAL A 37 2.97 22.08 -7.15
N LYS A 38 3.24 21.76 -8.41
CA LYS A 38 2.40 21.99 -9.60
C LYS A 38 2.15 20.70 -10.38
N GLU A 39 3.07 19.75 -10.29
CA GLU A 39 3.03 18.48 -11.02
C GLU A 39 3.18 17.30 -10.06
N ILE A 40 2.62 16.14 -10.43
CA ILE A 40 2.67 14.92 -9.61
C ILE A 40 4.11 14.50 -9.30
N LYS A 41 5.02 14.66 -10.26
CA LYS A 41 6.44 14.28 -10.11
C LYS A 41 7.18 15.08 -9.04
N GLU A 42 6.60 16.20 -8.58
CA GLU A 42 7.18 17.05 -7.55
C GLU A 42 6.73 16.63 -6.14
N ILE A 43 5.97 15.53 -6.00
CA ILE A 43 5.45 15.04 -4.73
C ILE A 43 6.30 13.88 -4.21
N SER A 44 6.83 14.02 -2.99
CA SER A 44 7.54 12.97 -2.28
C SER A 44 7.10 12.90 -0.82
N GLY A 45 7.22 11.71 -0.24
CA GLY A 45 7.09 11.49 1.18
C GLY A 45 6.44 10.16 1.54
N LEU A 46 6.65 9.76 2.79
CA LEU A 46 6.02 8.60 3.40
C LEU A 46 4.85 9.07 4.27
N THR A 47 3.66 8.55 3.97
CA THR A 47 2.46 8.85 4.73
C THR A 47 1.46 7.71 4.63
N HIS A 48 0.39 7.80 5.42
CA HIS A 48 -0.65 6.78 5.48
C HIS A 48 -2.05 7.39 5.43
N GLY A 49 -3.00 6.58 4.98
CA GLY A 49 -4.42 6.85 5.07
C GLY A 49 -5.14 5.64 5.67
N CYS A 50 -6.26 5.91 6.33
CA CYS A 50 -7.12 4.87 6.88
C CYS A 50 -8.49 4.94 6.23
N GLY A 51 -9.08 3.78 5.95
CA GLY A 51 -10.39 3.66 5.34
C GLY A 51 -11.17 2.48 5.86
N CYS A 52 -12.49 2.50 5.70
CA CYS A 52 -13.37 1.42 6.11
C CYS A 52 -14.32 1.06 4.96
N CYS A 53 -14.68 -0.22 4.83
CA CYS A 53 -15.71 -0.63 3.87
C CYS A 53 -17.08 -0.34 4.46
N ALA A 54 -18.10 -0.01 3.67
CA ALA A 54 -19.47 0.11 4.19
C ALA A 54 -20.06 -1.27 4.59
N PRO A 55 -20.82 -1.40 5.71
CA PRO A 55 -21.12 -0.42 6.77
C PRO A 55 -20.14 -0.49 7.97
N GLN A 56 -18.85 -0.30 7.72
CA GLN A 56 -17.70 -0.40 8.65
C GLN A 56 -17.38 -1.82 9.14
N GLN A 57 -17.56 -2.82 8.27
CA GLN A 57 -17.28 -4.23 8.60
C GLN A 57 -15.79 -4.59 8.64
N GLY A 58 -14.95 -3.71 8.11
CA GLY A 58 -13.51 -3.83 8.17
C GLY A 58 -12.84 -2.51 7.83
N THR A 59 -11.54 -2.44 8.13
CA THR A 59 -10.71 -1.25 8.00
C THR A 59 -9.37 -1.58 7.39
N CYS A 60 -8.81 -0.61 6.67
CA CYS A 60 -7.50 -0.68 6.05
C CYS A 60 -6.69 0.56 6.46
N LYS A 61 -5.45 0.35 6.87
CA LYS A 61 -4.40 1.37 6.88
C LYS A 61 -3.49 1.09 5.69
N LEU A 62 -3.43 2.04 4.77
CA LEU A 62 -2.51 2.02 3.64
C LEU A 62 -1.39 3.01 3.94
N THR A 63 -0.14 2.57 3.83
CA THR A 63 1.06 3.41 3.94
C THR A 63 1.80 3.35 2.62
N LEU A 64 2.18 4.50 2.06
CA LEU A 64 2.94 4.59 0.83
C LEU A 64 4.20 5.42 1.07
N ASN A 65 5.33 4.98 0.51
CA ASN A 65 6.53 5.79 0.34
C ASN A 65 6.60 6.25 -1.11
N VAL A 66 6.40 7.54 -1.35
CA VAL A 66 6.37 8.14 -2.69
C VAL A 66 7.67 8.91 -2.91
N LYS A 67 8.31 8.69 -4.05
CA LYS A 67 9.48 9.44 -4.49
C LYS A 67 9.25 9.92 -5.92
N ASP A 68 9.40 11.22 -6.14
CA ASP A 68 9.24 11.88 -7.44
C ASP A 68 7.87 11.55 -8.08
N GLY A 69 6.82 11.56 -7.27
CA GLY A 69 5.44 11.23 -7.65
C GLY A 69 5.15 9.74 -7.84
N ILE A 70 6.15 8.87 -7.71
CA ILE A 70 6.06 7.42 -7.93
C ILE A 70 6.05 6.66 -6.61
N ILE A 71 5.10 5.76 -6.46
CA ILE A 71 5.01 4.85 -5.31
C ILE A 71 6.18 3.87 -5.39
N GLN A 72 7.13 3.98 -4.45
CA GLN A 72 8.25 3.04 -4.34
C GLN A 72 7.92 1.87 -3.43
N GLU A 73 7.01 2.08 -2.50
CA GLU A 73 6.68 1.16 -1.43
C GLU A 73 5.21 1.27 -1.07
N ALA A 74 4.57 0.13 -0.80
CA ALA A 74 3.25 0.08 -0.21
C ALA A 74 3.20 -0.96 0.91
N LEU A 75 2.70 -0.54 2.07
CA LEU A 75 2.32 -1.40 3.19
C LEU A 75 0.81 -1.30 3.37
N VAL A 76 0.14 -2.44 3.26
CA VAL A 76 -1.32 -2.56 3.40
C VAL A 76 -1.62 -3.39 4.63
N GLU A 77 -2.25 -2.76 5.63
CA GLU A 77 -2.66 -3.40 6.88
C GLU A 77 -4.19 -3.42 6.95
N THR A 78 -4.79 -4.61 7.05
CA THR A 78 -6.25 -4.78 6.98
C THR A 78 -6.81 -5.61 8.11
N LEU A 79 -7.89 -5.13 8.71
CA LEU A 79 -8.74 -5.86 9.64
C LEU A 79 -10.10 -6.06 9.00
N GLY A 80 -10.48 -7.32 8.72
CA GLY A 80 -11.72 -7.63 8.02
C GLY A 80 -11.80 -9.09 7.58
N CYS A 81 -12.66 -9.36 6.60
CA CYS A 81 -12.84 -10.69 6.02
C CYS A 81 -11.62 -11.14 5.19
N SER A 82 -11.55 -12.43 4.85
CA SER A 82 -10.48 -12.99 4.00
C SER A 82 -10.39 -12.31 2.62
N GLY A 83 -11.53 -11.94 2.03
CA GLY A 83 -11.56 -11.19 0.77
C GLY A 83 -10.84 -9.84 0.85
N MET A 84 -10.81 -9.21 2.03
CA MET A 84 -10.04 -7.98 2.27
C MET A 84 -8.55 -8.25 2.22
N THR A 85 -8.08 -9.35 2.82
CA THR A 85 -6.65 -9.72 2.76
C THR A 85 -6.20 -10.10 1.36
N HIS A 86 -7.06 -10.73 0.54
CA HIS A 86 -6.77 -10.97 -0.87
C HIS A 86 -6.77 -9.68 -1.71
N SER A 87 -7.65 -8.74 -1.39
CA SER A 87 -7.64 -7.41 -2.02
C SER A 87 -6.39 -6.61 -1.63
N ALA A 88 -5.94 -6.73 -0.38
CA ALA A 88 -4.68 -6.15 0.08
C ALA A 88 -3.48 -6.73 -0.65
N ALA A 89 -3.48 -8.05 -0.89
CA ALA A 89 -2.45 -8.72 -1.67
C ALA A 89 -2.38 -8.11 -3.07
N MET A 90 -3.52 -8.04 -3.77
CA MET A 90 -3.64 -7.40 -5.08
C MET A 90 -3.16 -5.94 -5.06
N ALA A 91 -3.54 -5.15 -4.06
CA ALA A 91 -3.08 -3.77 -3.92
C ALA A 91 -1.55 -3.69 -3.77
N GLY A 92 -0.94 -4.57 -2.98
CA GLY A 92 0.51 -4.66 -2.85
C GLY A 92 1.22 -5.01 -4.16
N GLU A 93 0.59 -5.73 -5.08
CA GLU A 93 1.20 -6.02 -6.39
C GLU A 93 1.04 -4.87 -7.37
N ILE A 94 -0.11 -4.18 -7.33
CA ILE A 94 -0.48 -3.19 -8.34
C ILE A 94 0.09 -1.80 -8.07
N LEU A 95 0.18 -1.40 -6.80
CA LEU A 95 0.48 -0.01 -6.43
C LEU A 95 1.94 0.40 -6.69
N PRO A 96 2.98 -0.40 -6.35
CA PRO A 96 4.35 0.00 -6.58
C PRO A 96 4.64 0.26 -8.07
N GLY A 97 5.33 1.35 -8.35
CA GLY A 97 5.65 1.80 -9.71
C GLY A 97 4.61 2.71 -10.35
N LYS A 98 3.40 2.83 -9.78
CA LYS A 98 2.40 3.81 -10.23
C LYS A 98 2.68 5.19 -9.66
N THR A 99 2.17 6.20 -10.35
CA THR A 99 1.98 7.53 -9.77
C THR A 99 0.84 7.53 -8.74
N ILE A 100 0.82 8.51 -7.84
CA ILE A 100 -0.30 8.67 -6.90
C ILE A 100 -1.65 8.89 -7.60
N LEU A 101 -1.67 9.46 -8.81
CA LEU A 101 -2.90 9.68 -9.57
C LEU A 101 -3.39 8.39 -10.23
N GLU A 102 -2.50 7.60 -10.82
CA GLU A 102 -2.85 6.26 -11.33
C GLU A 102 -3.37 5.37 -10.21
N ALA A 103 -2.73 5.43 -9.03
CA ALA A 103 -3.13 4.68 -7.85
C ALA A 103 -4.53 5.08 -7.36
N LEU A 104 -4.85 6.38 -7.33
CA LEU A 104 -6.19 6.88 -6.98
C LEU A 104 -7.28 6.43 -7.97
N ASN A 105 -6.90 6.18 -9.23
CA ASN A 105 -7.80 5.71 -10.29
C ASN A 105 -7.72 4.19 -10.54
N THR A 106 -7.07 3.45 -9.64
CA THR A 106 -7.02 1.99 -9.68
C THR A 106 -8.11 1.43 -8.78
N ASP A 107 -8.93 0.52 -9.31
CA ASP A 107 -9.88 -0.22 -8.48
C ASP A 107 -9.15 -1.32 -7.72
N LEU A 108 -9.07 -1.18 -6.39
CA LEU A 108 -8.41 -2.14 -5.49
C LEU A 108 -9.39 -3.17 -4.91
N VAL A 109 -10.60 -3.28 -5.47
CA VAL A 109 -11.68 -4.23 -5.12
C VAL A 109 -12.30 -4.00 -3.74
N CYS A 110 -11.48 -3.75 -2.72
CA CYS A 110 -11.93 -3.45 -1.38
C CYS A 110 -12.12 -1.94 -1.18
N ASP A 111 -13.35 -1.55 -0.89
CA ASP A 111 -13.73 -0.17 -0.57
C ASP A 111 -12.88 0.43 0.57
N ALA A 112 -12.51 -0.36 1.59
CA ALA A 112 -11.64 0.12 2.68
C ALA A 112 -10.27 0.60 2.16
N ILE A 113 -9.69 -0.10 1.18
CA ILE A 113 -8.39 0.25 0.59
C ILE A 113 -8.54 1.46 -0.33
N ASN A 114 -9.62 1.51 -1.13
CA ASN A 114 -9.94 2.68 -1.98
C ASN A 114 -10.14 3.95 -1.14
N VAL A 115 -10.86 3.86 -0.02
CA VAL A 115 -11.02 4.96 0.94
C VAL A 115 -9.68 5.33 1.57
N ALA A 116 -8.87 4.36 2.01
CA ALA A 116 -7.55 4.62 2.56
C ALA A 116 -6.64 5.34 1.55
N MET A 117 -6.67 4.96 0.27
CA MET A 117 -5.95 5.63 -0.82
C MET A 117 -6.41 7.08 -0.99
N ARG A 118 -7.72 7.35 -0.96
CA ARG A 118 -8.26 8.71 -1.04
C ARG A 118 -7.78 9.57 0.14
N GLU A 119 -7.88 9.06 1.36
CA GLU A 119 -7.45 9.80 2.55
C GLU A 119 -5.93 10.03 2.55
N LEU A 120 -5.15 9.04 2.13
CA LEU A 120 -3.69 9.16 1.95
C LEU A 120 -3.36 10.25 0.92
N PHE A 121 -4.08 10.25 -0.22
CA PHE A 121 -3.89 11.25 -1.27
C PHE A 121 -4.11 12.67 -0.73
N LEU A 122 -5.13 12.88 0.12
CA LEU A 122 -5.32 14.17 0.78
C LEU A 122 -4.11 14.54 1.66
N GLN A 123 -3.56 13.59 2.43
CA GLN A 123 -2.40 13.89 3.25
C GLN A 123 -1.19 14.32 2.40
N ILE A 124 -0.88 13.58 1.34
CA ILE A 124 0.34 13.81 0.57
C ILE A 124 0.31 15.11 -0.23
N VAL A 125 -0.83 15.46 -0.85
CA VAL A 125 -0.96 16.72 -1.61
C VAL A 125 -0.98 17.97 -0.74
N TYR A 126 -1.23 17.83 0.57
CA TYR A 126 -1.12 18.91 1.56
C TYR A 126 0.21 18.90 2.31
N GLY A 127 1.18 18.06 1.94
CA GLY A 127 2.48 17.93 2.61
C GLY A 127 2.38 17.38 4.03
N ARG A 128 1.30 16.65 4.35
CA ARG A 128 1.12 16.00 5.65
C ARG A 128 1.73 14.60 5.59
N THR A 129 3.05 14.56 5.53
CA THR A 129 3.82 13.32 5.50
C THR A 129 4.59 13.16 6.80
N GLN A 130 4.82 11.91 7.22
CA GLN A 130 5.68 11.64 8.39
C GLN A 130 7.12 12.12 8.14
N THR A 131 7.49 12.22 6.87
CA THR A 131 8.82 12.61 6.40
C THR A 131 8.91 14.08 6.01
N ALA A 132 7.89 14.89 6.32
CA ALA A 132 7.83 16.28 5.88
C ALA A 132 9.06 17.10 6.29
N PHE A 133 9.62 16.77 7.46
CA PHE A 133 10.77 17.46 8.06
C PHE A 133 12.05 16.59 8.12
N SER A 134 12.08 15.50 7.36
CA SER A 134 13.25 14.61 7.29
C SER A 134 13.99 14.86 5.98
N ASP A 135 15.24 15.32 6.03
CA ASP A 135 16.04 15.58 4.82
C ASP A 135 16.13 14.32 3.94
N ASN A 136 15.72 14.43 2.67
CA ASN A 136 15.60 13.32 1.70
C ASN A 136 14.55 12.23 2.05
N GLY A 137 13.72 12.51 3.06
CA GLY A 137 12.67 11.64 3.55
C GLY A 137 13.19 10.35 4.19
N LEU A 138 12.35 9.32 4.18
CA LEU A 138 12.74 7.98 4.65
C LEU A 138 13.11 7.07 3.46
N PRO A 139 14.05 6.13 3.67
CA PRO A 139 14.44 5.18 2.63
C PRO A 139 13.30 4.22 2.30
N VAL A 140 13.37 3.62 1.11
CA VAL A 140 12.51 2.49 0.75
C VAL A 140 12.86 1.31 1.67
N GLY A 141 11.86 0.76 2.34
CA GLY A 141 11.96 -0.21 3.43
C GLY A 141 11.47 0.34 4.77
N ALA A 142 11.35 1.65 4.95
CA ALA A 142 11.02 2.23 6.25
C ALA A 142 9.63 1.83 6.78
N GLY A 143 8.62 1.68 5.91
CA GLY A 143 7.31 1.18 6.33
C GLY A 143 7.35 -0.28 6.78
N LEU A 144 8.28 -1.09 6.26
CA LEU A 144 8.49 -2.45 6.76
C LEU A 144 9.11 -2.43 8.17
N GLU A 145 10.02 -1.50 8.43
CA GLU A 145 10.65 -1.31 9.75
C GLU A 145 9.63 -0.87 10.83
N ASP A 146 8.57 -0.16 10.45
CA ASP A 146 7.47 0.23 11.34
C ASP A 146 6.74 -0.99 11.96
N LEU A 147 6.80 -2.16 11.31
CA LEU A 147 6.27 -3.41 11.87
C LEU A 147 7.12 -3.94 13.04
N GLY A 148 8.30 -3.38 13.27
CA GLY A 148 9.20 -3.74 14.35
C GLY A 148 9.88 -5.11 14.17
N LYS A 149 10.39 -5.65 15.29
CA LYS A 149 11.14 -6.91 15.28
C LYS A 149 10.25 -8.08 14.86
N GLY A 150 10.70 -8.82 13.85
CA GLY A 150 9.97 -9.97 13.31
C GLY A 150 9.04 -9.64 12.14
N LEU A 151 8.98 -8.37 11.70
CA LEU A 151 8.28 -7.93 10.48
C LEU A 151 6.86 -8.51 10.40
N ARG A 152 6.07 -8.25 11.45
CA ARG A 152 4.76 -8.85 11.65
C ARG A 152 3.78 -7.87 12.30
N SER A 153 2.55 -7.84 11.81
CA SER A 153 1.41 -7.21 12.47
C SER A 153 0.44 -8.26 13.04
N GLN A 154 -0.53 -7.82 13.85
CA GLN A 154 -1.62 -8.69 14.34
C GLN A 154 -2.79 -8.81 13.36
N VAL A 155 -2.74 -8.07 12.25
CA VAL A 155 -3.78 -7.99 11.22
C VAL A 155 -3.23 -8.42 9.87
N GLY A 156 -4.10 -8.57 8.85
CA GLY A 156 -3.64 -8.88 7.51
C GLY A 156 -2.64 -7.83 7.04
N THR A 157 -1.47 -8.26 6.57
CA THR A 157 -0.33 -7.40 6.29
C THR A 157 0.35 -7.82 5.01
N ILE A 158 0.35 -6.91 4.05
CA ILE A 158 1.01 -7.06 2.76
C ILE A 158 2.01 -5.93 2.62
N PHE A 159 3.26 -6.27 2.37
CA PHE A 159 4.31 -5.30 2.10
C PHE A 159 4.76 -5.44 0.65
N SER A 160 5.18 -4.36 0.02
CA SER A 160 5.63 -4.40 -1.36
C SER A 160 6.53 -3.23 -1.69
N THR A 161 7.48 -3.47 -2.59
CA THR A 161 8.32 -2.41 -3.15
C THR A 161 8.40 -2.57 -4.65
N LYS A 162 8.66 -1.46 -5.35
CA LYS A 162 8.92 -1.49 -6.79
C LYS A 162 10.14 -2.37 -7.12
N GLN A 163 11.12 -2.40 -6.22
CA GLN A 163 12.41 -3.08 -6.41
C GLN A 163 12.35 -4.59 -6.19
N LYS A 164 11.51 -5.05 -5.24
CA LYS A 164 11.48 -6.46 -4.80
C LYS A 164 10.11 -7.13 -4.93
N GLY A 165 9.10 -6.39 -5.36
CA GLY A 165 7.74 -6.91 -5.52
C GLY A 165 7.01 -7.11 -4.18
N PRO A 166 5.85 -7.77 -4.22
CA PRO A 166 4.99 -8.00 -3.05
C PRO A 166 5.52 -9.11 -2.13
N ARG A 167 5.15 -9.00 -0.85
CA ARG A 167 5.42 -9.94 0.24
C ARG A 167 4.18 -10.03 1.13
N TYR A 168 3.53 -11.19 1.13
CA TYR A 168 2.40 -11.42 2.03
C TYR A 168 2.94 -11.90 3.37
N LEU A 169 2.71 -11.14 4.43
CA LEU A 169 3.29 -11.41 5.75
C LEU A 169 2.27 -12.09 6.66
N GLU A 170 1.05 -11.58 6.65
CA GLU A 170 -0.06 -12.10 7.45
C GLU A 170 -1.34 -11.99 6.61
N VAL A 171 -2.15 -13.04 6.59
CA VAL A 171 -3.43 -13.09 5.87
C VAL A 171 -4.50 -13.61 6.82
N ALA A 172 -5.77 -13.57 6.42
CA ALA A 172 -6.85 -13.99 7.30
C ALA A 172 -6.71 -15.45 7.78
N GLU A 173 -6.06 -16.31 6.98
CA GLU A 173 -5.79 -17.69 7.37
C GLU A 173 -4.70 -17.83 8.45
N GLY A 174 -3.73 -16.90 8.48
CA GLY A 174 -2.68 -16.83 9.48
C GLY A 174 -1.33 -16.33 8.95
N TYR A 175 -0.27 -16.70 9.69
CA TYR A 175 1.09 -16.21 9.47
C TYR A 175 1.68 -16.89 8.25
N VAL A 176 2.09 -16.11 7.25
CA VAL A 176 2.65 -16.65 6.01
C VAL A 176 4.09 -17.11 6.26
N LEU A 177 4.32 -18.40 6.01
CA LEU A 177 5.62 -19.06 6.11
C LEU A 177 6.39 -18.98 4.78
N GLU A 178 5.71 -19.25 3.67
CA GLU A 178 6.35 -19.31 2.35
C GLU A 178 5.42 -18.75 1.27
N LEU A 179 5.97 -18.01 0.32
CA LEU A 179 5.31 -17.66 -0.95
C LEU A 179 5.73 -18.64 -2.03
N GLY A 180 4.77 -19.13 -2.81
CA GLY A 180 5.02 -19.96 -3.97
C GLY A 180 5.04 -19.13 -5.24
N LEU A 181 6.15 -19.15 -5.96
CA LEU A 181 6.35 -18.42 -7.21
C LEU A 181 6.32 -19.37 -8.42
N ASP A 182 5.81 -18.89 -9.53
CA ASP A 182 5.89 -19.59 -10.81
C ASP A 182 7.19 -19.27 -11.58
N LYS A 183 7.28 -19.74 -12.83
CA LYS A 183 8.45 -19.56 -13.70
C LYS A 183 8.72 -18.10 -14.10
N ASN A 184 7.77 -17.19 -13.90
CA ASN A 184 7.88 -15.77 -14.15
C ASN A 184 8.12 -14.97 -12.85
N ASP A 185 8.38 -15.67 -11.74
CA ASP A 185 8.47 -15.10 -10.39
C ASP A 185 7.16 -14.43 -9.91
N GLU A 186 6.00 -14.82 -10.48
CA GLU A 186 4.69 -14.35 -10.03
C GLU A 186 4.19 -15.17 -8.84
N ILE A 187 3.59 -14.53 -7.83
CA ILE A 187 3.00 -15.23 -6.69
C ILE A 187 1.77 -16.01 -7.16
N ILE A 188 1.79 -17.33 -6.99
CA ILE A 188 0.67 -18.21 -7.37
C ILE A 188 -0.01 -18.88 -6.18
N GLY A 189 0.58 -18.77 -4.99
CA GLY A 189 0.03 -19.34 -3.77
C GLY A 189 0.94 -19.07 -2.57
N TYR A 190 0.50 -19.50 -1.40
CA TYR A 190 1.27 -19.31 -0.16
C TYR A 190 0.99 -20.43 0.84
N LYS A 191 1.93 -20.62 1.76
CA LYS A 191 1.82 -21.53 2.90
C LYS A 191 1.76 -20.71 4.18
N PHE A 192 0.86 -21.07 5.07
CA PHE A 192 0.59 -20.30 6.29
C PHE A 192 0.40 -21.22 7.49
N VAL A 193 0.56 -20.69 8.69
CA VAL A 193 0.19 -21.36 9.95
C VAL A 193 -0.92 -20.59 10.66
N ASN A 194 -1.97 -21.29 11.07
CA ASN A 194 -3.01 -20.69 11.91
C ASN A 194 -2.51 -20.56 13.36
N MET A 195 -1.98 -19.40 13.70
CA MET A 195 -1.32 -19.16 14.99
C MET A 195 -2.25 -19.38 16.19
N GLY A 196 -3.53 -19.04 16.09
CA GLY A 196 -4.50 -19.27 17.16
C GLY A 196 -4.68 -20.76 17.48
N LYS A 197 -4.97 -21.57 16.45
CA LYS A 197 -5.14 -23.02 16.60
C LYS A 197 -3.84 -23.71 17.02
N PHE A 198 -2.71 -23.28 16.47
CA PHE A 198 -1.39 -23.75 16.87
C PHE A 198 -1.15 -23.56 18.37
N MET A 199 -1.31 -22.33 18.86
CA MET A 199 -1.10 -22.02 20.28
C MET A 199 -2.09 -22.76 21.20
N GLU A 200 -3.33 -22.96 20.76
CA GLU A 200 -4.32 -23.74 21.52
C GLU A 200 -3.90 -25.21 21.68
N ALA A 201 -3.38 -25.84 20.61
CA ALA A 201 -2.94 -27.23 20.65
C ALA A 201 -1.70 -27.42 21.52
N VAL A 202 -0.72 -26.51 21.44
CA VAL A 202 0.47 -26.54 22.30
C VAL A 202 0.07 -26.41 23.77
N LYS A 203 -0.88 -25.51 24.10
CA LYS A 203 -1.43 -25.39 25.47
C LYS A 203 -2.13 -26.66 25.95
N LYS A 204 -2.69 -27.46 25.04
CA LYS A 204 -3.32 -28.76 25.32
C LYS A 204 -2.31 -29.92 25.40
N GLY A 205 -1.01 -29.64 25.30
CA GLY A 205 0.06 -30.63 25.42
C GLY A 205 0.39 -31.39 24.15
N VAL A 206 -0.12 -30.96 22.99
CA VAL A 206 0.35 -31.48 21.69
C VAL A 206 1.77 -31.00 21.47
N ASP A 207 2.64 -31.88 20.98
CA ASP A 207 4.01 -31.51 20.65
C ASP A 207 4.03 -30.32 19.66
N PRO A 208 4.86 -29.28 19.88
CA PRO A 208 4.88 -28.11 19.02
C PRO A 208 5.15 -28.42 17.54
N LYS A 209 5.94 -29.44 17.22
CA LYS A 209 6.21 -29.80 15.82
C LYS A 209 4.96 -30.40 15.18
N GLU A 210 4.30 -31.33 15.88
CA GLU A 210 3.05 -31.93 15.42
C GLU A 210 1.94 -30.87 15.27
N ALA A 211 1.84 -29.94 16.22
CA ALA A 211 0.88 -28.84 16.16
C ALA A 211 1.15 -27.91 14.97
N LEU A 212 2.42 -27.56 14.73
CA LEU A 212 2.81 -26.72 13.59
C LEU A 212 2.43 -27.38 12.27
N GLU A 213 2.78 -28.66 12.08
CA GLU A 213 2.44 -29.41 10.86
C GLU A 213 0.93 -29.50 10.67
N LYS A 214 0.17 -29.77 11.75
CA LYS A 214 -1.29 -29.91 11.72
C LYS A 214 -2.05 -28.63 11.36
N PHE A 215 -1.56 -27.46 11.81
CA PHE A 215 -2.22 -26.17 11.57
C PHE A 215 -1.56 -25.33 10.49
N THR A 216 -0.61 -25.92 9.77
CA THR A 216 -0.06 -25.37 8.55
C THR A 216 -0.94 -25.76 7.36
N GLY A 217 -1.29 -24.79 6.53
CA GLY A 217 -2.06 -24.97 5.30
C GLY A 217 -1.40 -24.29 4.11
N THR A 218 -1.96 -24.52 2.93
CA THR A 218 -1.56 -23.87 1.69
C THR A 218 -2.78 -23.30 0.98
N TYR A 219 -2.59 -22.20 0.26
CA TYR A 219 -3.61 -21.56 -0.56
C TYR A 219 -3.11 -21.33 -1.99
N GLY A 220 -4.04 -21.25 -2.95
CA GLY A 220 -3.73 -21.06 -4.37
C GLY A 220 -3.03 -22.27 -4.99
N ARG A 221 -2.20 -22.02 -6.00
CA ARG A 221 -1.43 -23.03 -6.74
C ARG A 221 -0.05 -23.27 -6.10
N PHE A 222 0.05 -23.23 -4.78
CA PHE A 222 1.33 -23.36 -4.06
C PHE A 222 2.06 -24.69 -4.35
N ALA A 223 1.32 -25.76 -4.64
CA ALA A 223 1.91 -27.04 -5.03
C ALA A 223 2.61 -27.00 -6.40
N ASP A 224 2.18 -26.10 -7.28
CA ASP A 224 2.74 -25.91 -8.63
C ASP A 224 3.92 -24.93 -8.65
N ALA A 225 4.29 -24.36 -7.50
CA ALA A 225 5.35 -23.37 -7.39
C ALA A 225 6.71 -23.98 -7.73
N VAL A 226 7.42 -23.35 -8.67
CA VAL A 226 8.78 -23.76 -9.04
C VAL A 226 9.82 -23.22 -8.06
N LYS A 227 9.46 -22.19 -7.28
CA LYS A 227 10.28 -21.59 -6.24
C LYS A 227 9.42 -21.26 -5.02
N LYS A 228 9.95 -21.48 -3.82
CA LYS A 228 9.31 -21.12 -2.55
C LYS A 228 10.28 -20.25 -1.76
N ILE A 229 9.80 -19.14 -1.21
CA ILE A 229 10.61 -18.15 -0.50
C ILE A 229 9.99 -17.78 0.84
N ASP A 230 10.79 -17.47 1.85
CA ASP A 230 10.30 -16.81 3.06
C ASP A 230 10.10 -15.32 2.73
N PRO A 231 8.88 -14.78 2.90
CA PRO A 231 8.61 -13.40 2.53
C PRO A 231 9.37 -12.35 3.36
N ARG A 232 10.07 -12.76 4.43
CA ARG A 232 10.82 -11.87 5.33
C ARG A 232 12.33 -11.92 5.14
N VAL A 233 12.84 -12.85 4.33
CA VAL A 233 14.29 -13.08 4.18
C VAL A 233 14.72 -12.92 2.72
N GLU A 234 14.00 -13.53 1.78
CA GLU A 234 14.33 -13.52 0.35
C GLU A 234 13.47 -12.55 -0.49
#